data_AF-A0A060C364-F1
#
_entry.id   AF-A0A060C364-F1
#
_cell.length_a   1.000
_cell.length_b   1.000
_cell.length_c   1.000
_cell.angle_alpha   90.00
_cell.angle_beta   90.00
_cell.angle_gamma   90.00
#
_symmetry.space_group_name_H-M   'P 1'
#
loop_
_entity.id
_entity.type
_entity.pdbx_description
1 polymer ?
#
loop_
_entity_poly.entity_id
_entity_poly.type
_entity_poly.pdbx_seq_one_letter_code
_entity_poly.pdbx_strand_id
1 'polypeptide(L)' 'GRCMAADIDPRYPGVEMWSQDSKGIRSVKGEVINNRKKAVSTNMALWWDGDLLRELLDRTAVSKYNWKKGCQ' A
#
# COMPACT_ATOMS: atom_id res chain seq x y z
N GLY A 1 3.24 -14.39 9.52
CA GLY A 1 3.43 -13.52 8.35
C GLY A 1 2.18 -12.68 8.14
N ARG A 2 2.32 -11.45 7.66
CA ARG A 2 1.20 -10.55 7.31
C ARG A 2 1.35 -10.08 5.86
N CYS A 3 0.24 -10.03 5.15
CA CYS A 3 0.14 -9.50 3.80
C CYS A 3 -1.08 -8.58 3.69
N MET A 4 -1.04 -7.69 2.72
CA MET A 4 -2.11 -6.76 2.42
C MET A 4 -2.27 -6.62 0.91
N ALA A 5 -3.52 -6.44 0.48
CA ALA A 5 -3.88 -6.12 -0.89
C ALA A 5 -4.85 -4.95 -0.86
N ALA A 6 -4.45 -3.81 -1.41
CA ALA A 6 -5.26 -2.60 -1.44
C ALA A 6 -4.82 -1.71 -2.60
N ASP A 7 -5.81 -1.07 -3.22
CA ASP A 7 -5.60 -0.02 -4.23
C ASP A 7 -5.06 1.24 -3.54
N ILE A 8 -3.78 1.52 -3.76
CA ILE A 8 -3.03 2.63 -3.16
C ILE A 8 -2.34 3.49 -4.23
N ASP A 9 -2.26 3.03 -5.48
CA ASP A 9 -1.57 3.72 -6.57
C ASP A 9 -2.45 3.81 -7.84
N PRO A 10 -2.98 4.99 -8.16
CA PRO A 10 -3.87 5.15 -9.32
C PRO A 10 -3.17 4.94 -10.67
N ARG A 11 -1.84 4.81 -10.71
CA ARG A 11 -1.08 4.54 -11.94
C ARG A 11 -1.21 3.10 -12.41
N TYR A 12 -1.55 2.18 -11.50
CA TYR A 12 -1.66 0.76 -11.79
C TYR A 12 -3.11 0.33 -11.56
N PRO A 13 -3.90 0.11 -12.63
CA PRO A 13 -5.28 -0.34 -12.45
C PRO A 13 -5.29 -1.73 -11.79
N GLY A 14 -5.85 -1.82 -10.59
CA GLY A 14 -5.93 -3.04 -9.80
C GLY A 14 -5.69 -2.80 -8.31
N VAL A 15 -5.33 -3.87 -7.60
CA VAL A 15 -4.91 -3.78 -6.19
C VAL A 15 -3.42 -4.06 -6.09
N GLU A 16 -2.71 -3.23 -5.35
CA GLU A 16 -1.31 -3.51 -5.00
C GLU A 16 -1.24 -4.50 -3.86
N MET A 17 -0.24 -5.37 -3.90
CA MET A 17 -0.01 -6.42 -2.90
C MET A 17 1.36 -6.25 -2.28
N TRP A 18 1.44 -6.34 -0.95
CA TRP A 18 2.69 -6.33 -0.22
C TRP A 18 2.61 -7.15 1.06
N SER A 19 3.77 -7.56 1.56
CA SER A 19 3.96 -8.31 2.79
C SER A 19 5.30 -7.92 3.41
N GLN A 20 5.52 -8.33 4.66
CA GLN A 20 6.81 -8.11 5.32
C GLN A 20 7.99 -8.77 4.59
N ASP A 21 7.75 -9.87 3.85
CA ASP A 21 8.81 -10.66 3.20
C ASP A 21 8.85 -10.50 1.67
N SER A 22 7.84 -9.89 1.04
CA SER A 22 7.83 -9.67 -0.42
C SER A 22 8.81 -8.60 -0.90
N LYS A 23 9.55 -7.97 0.03
CA LYS A 23 10.60 -6.94 -0.20
C LYS A 23 10.14 -5.74 -1.02
N GLY A 24 8.83 -5.53 -1.17
CA GLY A 24 8.27 -4.44 -1.95
C GLY A 24 6.77 -4.57 -2.18
N ILE A 25 6.23 -3.55 -2.83
CA ILE A 25 4.86 -3.46 -3.32
C ILE A 25 4.83 -3.98 -4.75
N ARG A 26 3.88 -4.88 -5.02
CA ARG A 26 3.68 -5.51 -6.32
C ARG A 26 2.34 -5.15 -6.91
N SER A 27 2.28 -4.94 -8.21
CA SER A 27 1.01 -4.82 -8.94
C SER A 27 0.34 -6.20 -9.08
N VAL A 28 -0.94 -6.22 -9.47
CA VAL A 28 -1.65 -7.45 -9.88
C VAL A 28 -0.90 -8.21 -10.98
N LYS A 29 -0.14 -7.52 -11.83
CA LYS A 29 0.67 -8.12 -12.90
C LYS A 29 1.99 -8.72 -12.39
N GLY A 30 2.29 -8.57 -11.10
CA GLY A 30 3.51 -9.08 -10.47
C GLY A 30 4.72 -8.16 -10.61
N GLU A 31 4.55 -6.97 -11.18
CA GLU A 31 5.60 -5.96 -11.31
C GLU A 31 5.90 -5.32 -9.96
N VAL A 32 7.18 -5.08 -9.64
CA VAL A 32 7.57 -4.41 -8.41
C VAL A 32 7.42 -2.90 -8.62
N ILE A 33 6.33 -2.33 -8.10
CA ILE A 33 6.04 -0.89 -8.17
C ILE A 33 7.00 -0.11 -7.26
N ASN A 34 7.30 -0.68 -6.08
CA ASN A 34 8.19 -0.03 -5.13
C ASN A 34 8.97 -1.05 -4.31
N ASN A 35 10.29 -0.90 -4.22
CA ASN A 35 11.19 -1.81 -3.50
C ASN A 35 11.44 -1.38 -2.04
N ARG A 36 10.74 -0.35 -1.54
CA ARG A 36 10.95 0.16 -0.17
C ARG A 36 10.12 -0.62 0.87
N LYS A 37 10.82 -1.43 1.66
CA LYS A 37 10.32 -2.20 2.81
C LYS A 37 9.63 -1.40 3.94
N LYS A 38 9.82 -0.08 4.02
CA LYS A 38 9.46 0.74 5.20
C LYS A 38 8.13 1.51 5.10
N ALA A 39 7.50 1.53 3.93
CA ALA A 39 6.55 2.60 3.62
C ALA A 39 5.07 2.30 3.95
N VAL A 40 4.70 1.06 4.25
CA VAL A 40 3.30 0.62 4.16
C VAL A 40 2.94 -0.35 5.28
N SER A 41 1.93 0.02 6.07
CA SER A 41 1.34 -0.90 7.05
C SER A 41 0.79 -2.15 6.36
N THR A 42 0.88 -3.29 7.03
CA THR A 42 0.32 -4.59 6.58
C THR A 42 -0.75 -5.07 7.56
N ASN A 43 -1.48 -4.12 8.17
CA ASN A 43 -2.45 -4.41 9.22
C ASN A 43 -3.90 -4.31 8.73
N MET A 44 -4.45 -3.09 8.61
CA MET A 44 -5.79 -2.87 8.05
C MET A 44 -5.77 -1.74 7.01
N ALA A 45 -6.63 -1.87 6.00
CA ALA A 45 -6.91 -0.84 5.02
C ALA A 45 -8.36 -0.35 5.18
N LEU A 46 -8.59 0.95 5.05
CA LEU A 46 -9.90 1.55 5.25
C LEU A 46 -10.06 2.78 4.35
N TRP A 47 -11.32 3.10 4.02
CA TRP A 47 -11.69 4.31 3.32
C TRP A 47 -11.97 5.39 4.36
N TRP A 48 -11.07 6.35 4.47
CA TRP A 48 -11.12 7.40 5.48
C TRP A 48 -11.27 8.79 4.87
N ASP A 49 -10.65 9.04 3.72
CA ASP A 49 -10.91 10.26 2.96
C ASP A 49 -11.84 9.99 1.77
N GLY A 50 -12.50 11.05 1.28
CA GLY A 50 -13.52 10.94 0.24
C GLY A 50 -12.97 10.58 -1.15
N ASP A 51 -11.73 10.09 -1.25
CA ASP A 51 -11.16 9.59 -2.49
C ASP A 51 -11.26 8.04 -2.58
N LEU A 52 -11.01 7.52 -3.79
CA LEU A 52 -11.18 6.09 -4.07
C LEU A 52 -9.99 5.24 -3.59
N LEU A 53 -8.91 5.87 -3.10
CA LEU A 53 -7.72 5.16 -2.65
C LEU A 53 -7.94 4.66 -1.22
N ARG A 54 -7.22 3.60 -0.84
CA ARG A 54 -7.29 3.05 0.51
C ARG A 54 -6.23 3.65 1.41
N GLU A 55 -6.63 4.10 2.59
CA GLU A 55 -5.72 4.45 3.68
C GLU A 55 -5.33 3.21 4.49
N LEU A 56 -4.18 3.32 5.16
CA LEU A 56 -3.56 2.25 5.91
C LEU A 56 -3.61 2.58 7.40
N LEU A 57 -4.37 1.78 8.15
CA LEU A 57 -4.42 1.86 9.60
C LEU A 57 -3.36 0.94 10.20
N ASP A 58 -2.50 1.52 11.04
CA ASP A 58 -1.68 0.76 11.98
C ASP A 58 -1.83 1.31 13.39
N ARG A 59 -2.18 0.42 14.33
CA ARG A 59 -2.51 0.78 15.73
C ARG A 59 -3.57 1.88 15.81
N THR A 60 -3.14 3.11 16.10
CA THR A 60 -3.98 4.31 16.25
C THR A 60 -3.67 5.37 15.20
N ALA A 61 -2.79 5.07 14.24
CA ALA A 61 -2.39 6.00 13.19
C ALA A 61 -2.98 5.56 11.83
N VAL A 62 -3.64 6.49 11.16
CA VAL A 62 -4.03 6.36 9.76
C VAL A 62 -2.94 7.00 8.91
N SER A 63 -2.40 6.26 7.97
CA SER A 63 -1.35 6.70 7.05
C SER A 63 -1.81 6.56 5.61
N LYS A 64 -1.54 7.56 4.77
CA LYS A 64 -1.87 7.52 3.34
C LYS A 64 -0.61 7.27 2.53
N TYR A 65 -0.68 6.34 1.58
CA TYR A 65 0.44 6.06 0.70
C TYR A 65 0.65 7.19 -0.30
N ASN A 66 1.86 7.77 -0.33
CA ASN A 66 2.20 8.81 -1.31
C ASN A 66 2.86 8.19 -2.54
N TRP A 67 2.06 7.91 -3.57
CA TRP A 67 2.52 7.34 -4.84
C TRP A 67 3.43 8.27 -5.66
N LYS A 68 3.35 9.60 -5.49
CA LYS A 68 4.17 10.58 -6.23
C LYS A 68 5.61 10.65 -5.74
N LYS A 69 5.84 10.50 -4.43
CA LYS A 69 7.18 10.60 -3.84
C LYS A 69 7.76 9.26 -3.40
N GLY A 70 6.93 8.23 -3.22
CA GLY A 70 7.25 7.14 -2.30
C GLY A 70 7.35 7.68 -0.86
N CYS A 71 6.92 6.93 0.15
CA CYS A 71 6.92 7.47 1.53
C CYS A 71 8.30 8.02 1.93
N GLN A 72 8.28 9.23 2.51
CA GLN A 72 9.34 9.74 3.36
C GLN A 72 9.47 8.86 4.61
#